data_AF-X1DIF3-F1
#
_entry.id   AF-X1DIF3-F1
#
_cell.length_a   1.000
_cell.length_b   1.000
_cell.length_c   1.000
_cell.angle_alpha   90.00
_cell.angle_beta   90.00
_cell.angle_gamma   90.00
#
_symmetry.space_group_name_H-M   'P 1'
#
loop_
_entity.id
_entity.type
_entity.pdbx_description
1 polymer ?
#
loop_
_entity_poly.entity_id
_entity_poly.type
_entity_poly.pdbx_seq_one_letter_code
_entity_poly.pdbx_strand_id
1 'polypeptide(L)'
;YPREAAHVSGLIPFGAATGISEDVELAARAYLGEPGIGYKVGLCERDVAIYGGILLFGLVFSLTGKKIKSLPWYLWLLFGILPIAIDGFSQLLSQPPLGFFPYRESTPFLRSLTGFLFGLTTAWFGFPIVEESMVDVRRYYGQKLARAKAQEETKK
;
A
#
# COMPACT_ATOMS: atom_id res chain seq x y z
N TYR A 1 13.70 17.64 -7.93
CA TYR A 1 13.03 18.27 -6.78
C TYR A 1 13.60 19.67 -6.58
N PRO A 2 12.75 20.71 -6.52
CA PRO A 2 13.24 22.06 -6.20
C PRO A 2 13.79 22.08 -4.76
N ARG A 3 15.10 22.23 -4.63
CA ARG A 3 15.81 22.12 -3.35
C ARG A 3 15.38 23.20 -2.35
N GLU A 4 15.05 24.39 -2.88
CA GLU A 4 14.55 25.53 -2.10
C GLU A 4 13.22 25.23 -1.41
N ALA A 5 12.33 24.49 -2.08
CA ALA A 5 11.03 24.12 -1.52
C ALA A 5 11.14 23.04 -0.42
N ALA A 6 12.23 22.27 -0.39
CA ALA A 6 12.41 21.16 0.54
C ALA A 6 13.14 21.55 1.85
N HIS A 7 13.63 22.80 1.96
CA HIS A 7 14.37 23.31 3.13
C HIS A 7 15.54 22.41 3.59
N VAL A 8 16.14 21.65 2.68
CA VAL A 8 17.22 20.72 3.00
C VAL A 8 18.55 21.45 2.94
N SER A 9 19.22 21.62 4.08
CA SER A 9 20.56 22.20 4.19
C SER A 9 21.58 21.12 4.60
N GLY A 10 22.83 21.27 4.17
CA GLY A 10 23.93 20.39 4.58
C GLY A 10 24.06 19.05 3.84
N LEU A 11 23.28 18.80 2.79
CA LEU A 11 23.44 17.62 1.93
C LEU A 11 24.22 17.96 0.65
N ILE A 12 25.08 17.04 0.23
CA ILE A 12 25.76 17.09 -1.07
C ILE A 12 24.78 16.74 -2.20
N PRO A 13 24.74 17.50 -3.31
CA PRO A 13 23.91 17.17 -4.46
C PRO A 13 24.23 15.80 -5.06
N PHE A 14 23.24 15.15 -5.65
CA PHE A 14 23.39 13.84 -6.28
C PHE A 14 24.54 13.83 -7.30
N GLY A 15 24.61 14.85 -8.16
CA GLY A 15 25.67 14.91 -9.17
C GLY A 15 27.07 15.09 -8.56
N ALA A 16 27.17 15.82 -7.46
CA ALA A 16 28.44 15.98 -6.74
C ALA A 16 28.84 14.69 -6.00
N ALA A 17 27.88 13.94 -5.49
CA ALA A 17 28.13 12.71 -4.74
C ALA A 17 28.49 11.53 -5.65
N THR A 18 27.86 11.42 -6.83
CA THR A 18 27.97 10.24 -7.71
C THR A 18 28.78 10.48 -8.98
N GLY A 19 29.08 11.75 -9.32
CA GLY A 19 29.67 12.12 -10.60
C GLY A 19 28.73 11.99 -11.80
N ILE A 20 27.47 11.58 -11.58
CA ILE A 20 26.45 11.43 -12.63
C ILE A 20 25.74 12.76 -12.83
N SER A 21 25.68 13.23 -14.07
CA SER A 21 25.00 14.49 -14.38
C SER A 21 23.49 14.41 -14.10
N GLU A 22 22.95 15.44 -13.43
CA GLU A 22 21.55 15.49 -12.95
C GLU A 22 20.52 15.67 -14.09
N ASP A 23 20.97 16.04 -15.29
CA ASP A 23 20.17 16.17 -16.52
C ASP A 23 19.94 14.82 -17.23
N VAL A 24 20.73 13.79 -16.93
CA VAL A 24 20.58 12.44 -17.51
C VAL A 24 19.77 11.55 -16.57
N GLU A 25 18.45 11.70 -16.60
CA GLU A 25 17.52 10.99 -15.71
C GLU A 25 17.67 9.45 -15.79
N LEU A 26 17.99 8.90 -16.96
CA LEU A 26 18.17 7.46 -17.14
C LEU A 26 19.39 6.92 -16.38
N ALA A 27 20.49 7.67 -16.37
CA ALA A 27 21.70 7.31 -15.63
C ALA A 27 21.45 7.41 -14.13
N ALA A 28 20.74 8.46 -13.69
CA ALA A 28 20.31 8.59 -12.30
C ALA A 28 19.42 7.43 -11.87
N ARG A 29 18.50 6.93 -12.71
CA ARG A 29 17.65 5.77 -12.40
C ARG A 29 18.44 4.47 -12.27
N ALA A 30 19.44 4.25 -13.14
CA ALA A 30 20.25 3.03 -13.17
C ALA A 30 21.25 2.89 -12.00
N TYR A 31 21.64 3.99 -11.36
CA TYR A 31 22.55 3.98 -10.21
C TYR A 31 21.94 3.24 -9.01
N LEU A 32 22.59 2.19 -8.51
CA LEU A 32 22.10 1.38 -7.37
C LEU A 32 22.57 1.88 -6.00
N GLY A 33 23.71 2.59 -5.97
CA GLY A 33 24.38 3.02 -4.74
C GLY A 33 25.70 2.31 -4.48
N GLU A 34 26.40 2.76 -3.45
CA GLU A 34 27.73 2.29 -3.07
C GLU A 34 27.94 2.38 -1.55
N PRO A 35 28.90 1.65 -0.95
CA PRO A 35 29.05 1.59 0.51
C PRO A 35 29.23 2.95 1.21
N GLY A 36 29.81 3.95 0.53
CA GLY A 36 30.04 5.28 1.09
C GLY A 36 28.80 6.19 1.13
N ILE A 37 27.82 5.96 0.24
CA ILE A 37 26.61 6.81 0.09
C ILE A 37 25.35 6.04 0.52
N GLY A 38 25.40 4.72 0.48
CA GLY A 38 24.28 3.82 0.70
C GLY A 38 23.66 3.32 -0.60
N TYR A 39 22.79 2.32 -0.46
CA TYR A 39 22.06 1.71 -1.57
C TYR A 39 20.64 2.26 -1.65
N LYS A 40 20.12 2.40 -2.87
CA LYS A 40 18.73 2.79 -3.08
C LYS A 40 17.80 1.73 -2.53
N VAL A 41 16.87 2.16 -1.68
CA VAL A 41 15.76 1.35 -1.19
C VAL A 41 14.47 2.02 -1.61
N GLY A 42 13.59 1.28 -2.28
CA GLY A 42 12.25 1.74 -2.59
C GLY A 42 11.41 1.75 -1.32
N LEU A 43 11.44 2.87 -0.58
CA LEU A 43 10.61 3.05 0.61
C LEU A 43 9.60 4.18 0.35
N CYS A 44 8.32 3.87 0.50
CA CYS A 44 7.24 4.82 0.40
C CYS A 44 6.49 4.85 1.72
N GLU A 45 6.44 6.02 2.36
CA GLU A 45 5.67 6.24 3.59
C GLU A 45 4.21 5.80 3.44
N ARG A 46 3.59 6.10 2.29
CA ARG A 46 2.19 5.74 2.00
C ARG A 46 2.02 4.22 1.91
N ASP A 47 2.94 3.51 1.27
CA ASP A 47 2.84 2.05 1.12
C ASP A 47 2.97 1.35 2.49
N VAL A 48 3.90 1.83 3.32
CA VAL A 48 4.03 1.35 4.71
C VAL A 48 2.74 1.57 5.49
N ALA A 49 2.12 2.73 5.36
CA ALA A 49 0.84 3.03 6.02
C ALA A 49 -0.31 2.13 5.51
N ILE A 50 -0.37 1.88 4.19
CA ILE A 50 -1.36 0.98 3.57
C ILE A 50 -1.22 -0.43 4.14
N TYR A 51 -0.03 -1.02 4.04
CA TYR A 51 0.20 -2.38 4.52
C TYR A 51 0.06 -2.48 6.04
N GLY A 52 0.42 -1.43 6.79
CA GLY A 52 0.17 -1.34 8.22
C GLY A 52 -1.33 -1.38 8.56
N GLY A 53 -2.15 -0.64 7.81
CA GLY A 53 -3.62 -0.67 7.96
C GLY A 53 -4.22 -2.03 7.62
N ILE A 54 -3.77 -2.66 6.54
CA ILE A 54 -4.21 -4.01 6.14
C ILE A 54 -3.85 -5.03 7.23
N LEU A 55 -2.61 -5.00 7.71
CA LEU A 55 -2.12 -5.89 8.76
C LEU A 55 -2.94 -5.71 10.04
N LEU A 56 -3.14 -4.46 10.49
CA LEU A 56 -3.90 -4.16 11.69
C LEU A 56 -5.33 -4.71 11.60
N PHE A 57 -6.05 -4.42 10.50
CA PHE A 57 -7.38 -4.96 10.33
C PHE A 57 -7.36 -6.49 10.26
N GLY A 58 -6.40 -7.10 9.57
CA GLY A 58 -6.24 -8.54 9.49
C GLY A 58 -6.07 -9.20 10.86
N LEU A 59 -5.26 -8.60 11.74
CA LEU A 59 -5.10 -9.07 13.11
C LEU A 59 -6.42 -8.95 13.89
N VAL A 60 -7.09 -7.80 13.85
CA VAL A 60 -8.40 -7.59 14.51
C VAL A 60 -9.45 -8.57 13.98
N PHE A 61 -9.51 -8.77 12.67
CA PHE A 61 -10.43 -9.68 12.02
C PHE A 61 -10.18 -11.14 12.42
N SER A 62 -8.92 -11.55 12.45
CA SER A 62 -8.53 -12.89 12.90
C SER A 62 -8.88 -13.10 14.38
N LEU A 63 -8.53 -12.15 15.26
CA LEU A 63 -8.78 -12.23 16.70
C LEU A 63 -10.27 -12.23 17.08
N THR A 64 -11.12 -11.59 16.27
CA THR A 64 -12.59 -11.62 16.46
C THR A 64 -13.24 -12.90 15.93
N GLY A 65 -12.44 -13.89 15.51
CA GLY A 65 -12.92 -15.14 14.93
C GLY A 65 -13.57 -14.94 13.57
N LYS A 66 -13.14 -13.91 12.82
CA LYS A 66 -13.61 -13.58 11.47
C LYS A 66 -15.11 -13.27 11.38
N LYS A 67 -15.67 -12.69 12.45
CA LYS A 67 -17.11 -12.40 12.57
C LYS A 67 -17.49 -10.97 12.17
N ILE A 68 -16.51 -10.10 11.94
CA ILE A 68 -16.77 -8.72 11.51
C ILE A 68 -17.37 -8.74 10.11
N LYS A 69 -18.48 -8.03 9.92
CA LYS A 69 -19.13 -7.91 8.60
C LYS A 69 -18.38 -6.94 7.70
N SER A 70 -18.51 -7.15 6.39
CA SER A 70 -17.94 -6.27 5.37
C SER A 70 -18.44 -4.83 5.55
N LEU A 71 -17.53 -3.88 5.37
CA LEU A 71 -17.87 -2.47 5.32
C LEU A 71 -18.79 -2.22 4.11
N PRO A 72 -19.90 -1.48 4.23
CA PRO A 72 -20.69 -1.10 3.06
C PRO A 72 -19.84 -0.37 2.00
N TRP A 73 -20.02 -0.71 0.73
CA TRP A 73 -19.17 -0.21 -0.36
C TRP A 73 -19.07 1.32 -0.42
N TYR A 74 -20.15 2.04 -0.10
CA TYR A 74 -20.16 3.50 -0.10
C TYR A 74 -19.33 4.10 1.05
N LEU A 75 -19.24 3.44 2.20
CA LEU A 75 -18.36 3.86 3.30
C LEU A 75 -16.89 3.58 2.95
N TRP A 76 -16.61 2.47 2.27
CA TRP A 76 -15.27 2.19 1.74
C TRP A 76 -14.84 3.25 0.72
N LEU A 77 -15.73 3.63 -0.21
CA LEU A 77 -15.43 4.71 -1.15
C LEU A 77 -15.19 6.05 -0.43
N LEU A 78 -16.05 6.40 0.53
CA LEU A 78 -16.00 7.68 1.23
C LEU A 78 -14.75 7.81 2.12
N PHE A 79 -14.42 6.77 2.89
CA PHE A 79 -13.34 6.85 3.89
C PHE A 79 -12.01 6.26 3.43
N GLY A 80 -12.03 5.35 2.45
CA GLY A 80 -10.83 4.71 1.90
C GLY A 80 -10.37 5.38 0.62
N ILE A 81 -11.19 5.33 -0.43
CA ILE A 81 -10.81 5.75 -1.79
C ILE A 81 -10.76 7.27 -1.93
N LEU A 82 -11.78 7.97 -1.45
CA LEU A 82 -11.90 9.41 -1.69
C LEU A 82 -10.71 10.22 -1.09
N PRO A 83 -10.26 9.99 0.16
CA PRO A 83 -9.17 10.78 0.73
C PRO A 83 -7.83 10.56 0.03
N ILE A 84 -7.48 9.30 -0.26
CA ILE A 84 -6.23 8.95 -0.96
C ILE A 84 -6.25 9.41 -2.42
N ALA A 85 -7.41 9.36 -3.08
CA ALA A 85 -7.59 9.88 -4.43
C ALA A 85 -7.42 11.40 -4.44
N ILE A 86 -8.10 12.14 -3.56
CA ILE A 86 -7.95 13.61 -3.48
C ILE A 86 -6.49 13.98 -3.24
N ASP A 87 -5.81 13.33 -2.28
CA ASP A 87 -4.42 13.63 -1.97
C ASP A 87 -3.46 13.30 -3.13
N GLY A 88 -3.62 12.13 -3.75
CA GLY A 88 -2.80 11.67 -4.88
C GLY A 88 -3.03 12.47 -6.16
N PHE A 89 -4.30 12.72 -6.53
CA PHE A 89 -4.63 13.50 -7.73
C PHE A 89 -4.27 14.96 -7.57
N SER A 90 -4.51 15.59 -6.42
CA SER A 90 -4.09 16.99 -6.22
C SER A 90 -2.56 17.15 -6.31
N GLN A 91 -1.79 16.18 -5.82
CA GLN A 91 -0.34 16.16 -6.02
C GLN A 91 0.04 15.92 -7.49
N LEU A 92 -0.58 14.95 -8.18
CA LEU A 92 -0.29 14.63 -9.58
C LEU A 92 -0.60 15.80 -10.54
N LEU A 93 -1.78 16.42 -10.38
CA LEU A 93 -2.24 17.51 -11.23
C LEU A 93 -1.46 18.81 -11.00
N SER A 94 -0.79 18.96 -9.85
CA SER A 94 0.05 20.12 -9.55
C SER A 94 1.47 20.02 -10.12
N GLN A 95 1.93 18.81 -10.48
CA GLN A 95 3.29 18.56 -10.94
C GLN A 95 3.42 18.70 -12.48
N PRO A 96 4.62 19.06 -12.98
CA PRO A 96 4.93 18.98 -14.41
C PRO A 96 4.75 17.55 -14.94
N PRO A 97 4.22 17.34 -16.15
CA PRO A 97 3.90 18.34 -17.17
C PRO A 97 2.50 18.97 -17.06
N LEU A 98 1.66 18.56 -16.10
CA LEU A 98 0.25 18.96 -16.04
C LEU A 98 0.07 20.39 -15.50
N GLY A 99 0.60 20.69 -14.31
CA GLY A 99 0.66 22.04 -13.75
C GLY A 99 -0.69 22.78 -13.64
N PHE A 100 -1.81 22.07 -13.44
CA PHE A 100 -3.15 22.68 -13.42
C PHE A 100 -3.42 23.58 -12.21
N PHE A 101 -2.65 23.41 -11.12
CA PHE A 101 -2.79 24.14 -9.86
C PHE A 101 -1.39 24.46 -9.29
N PRO A 102 -1.29 25.35 -8.27
CA PRO A 102 -0.02 25.62 -7.61
C PRO A 102 0.67 24.34 -7.15
N TYR A 103 2.00 24.29 -7.31
CA TYR A 103 2.82 23.15 -6.94
C TYR A 103 2.52 22.70 -5.50
N ARG A 104 2.09 21.45 -5.36
CA ARG A 104 1.69 20.85 -4.09
C ARG A 104 2.27 19.46 -3.95
N GLU A 105 3.06 19.27 -2.90
CA GLU A 105 3.45 17.96 -2.43
C GLU A 105 2.57 17.53 -1.25
N SER A 106 2.21 16.24 -1.19
CA SER A 106 1.50 15.69 -0.05
C SER A 106 2.42 15.68 1.18
N THR A 107 1.92 16.18 2.31
CA THR A 107 2.67 16.22 3.57
C THR A 107 2.82 14.82 4.15
N PRO A 108 3.89 14.53 4.93
CA PRO A 108 4.08 13.21 5.52
C PRO A 108 2.84 12.71 6.28
N PHE A 109 2.25 13.60 7.10
CA PHE A 109 1.00 13.30 7.80
C PHE A 109 -0.15 12.88 6.88
N LEU A 110 -0.39 13.61 5.78
CA LEU A 110 -1.47 13.26 4.83
C LEU A 110 -1.19 11.94 4.11
N ARG A 111 0.06 11.68 3.73
CA ARG A 111 0.48 10.42 3.09
C ARG A 111 0.22 9.22 4.01
N SER A 112 0.62 9.35 5.27
CA SER A 112 0.40 8.34 6.30
C SER A 112 -1.09 8.14 6.61
N LEU A 113 -1.84 9.22 6.83
CA LEU A 113 -3.26 9.15 7.18
C LEU A 113 -4.11 8.55 6.05
N THR A 114 -3.99 9.08 4.84
CA THR A 114 -4.80 8.62 3.69
C THR A 114 -4.41 7.20 3.27
N GLY A 115 -3.12 6.85 3.33
CA GLY A 115 -2.64 5.48 3.10
C GLY A 115 -3.19 4.50 4.12
N PHE A 116 -3.12 4.83 5.42
CA PHE A 116 -3.64 3.97 6.48
C PHE A 116 -5.15 3.78 6.37
N LEU A 117 -5.92 4.85 6.17
CA LEU A 117 -7.37 4.78 6.00
C LEU A 117 -7.74 3.90 4.79
N PHE A 118 -7.06 4.09 3.66
CA PHE A 118 -7.26 3.25 2.48
C PHE A 118 -6.97 1.78 2.76
N GLY A 119 -5.82 1.46 3.36
CA GLY A 119 -5.44 0.08 3.69
C GLY A 119 -6.41 -0.59 4.68
N LEU A 120 -6.72 0.09 5.79
CA LEU A 120 -7.62 -0.40 6.83
C LEU A 120 -9.03 -0.66 6.28
N THR A 121 -9.62 0.32 5.58
CA THR A 121 -11.00 0.20 5.05
C THR A 121 -11.08 -0.78 3.90
N THR A 122 -10.04 -0.93 3.08
CA THR A 122 -9.99 -1.93 2.01
C THR A 122 -9.91 -3.35 2.58
N ALA A 123 -9.12 -3.56 3.63
CA ALA A 123 -9.09 -4.84 4.33
C ALA A 123 -10.43 -5.13 5.03
N TRP A 124 -11.06 -4.11 5.63
CA TRP A 124 -12.39 -4.24 6.23
C TRP A 124 -13.47 -4.56 5.19
N PHE A 125 -13.41 -3.94 4.03
CA PHE A 125 -14.30 -4.28 2.93
C PHE A 125 -14.06 -5.72 2.44
N GLY A 126 -12.81 -6.06 2.11
CA GLY A 126 -12.46 -7.28 1.39
C GLY A 126 -12.41 -8.55 2.23
N PHE A 127 -11.83 -8.53 3.43
CA PHE A 127 -11.59 -9.76 4.19
C PHE A 127 -12.88 -10.50 4.59
N PRO A 128 -13.94 -9.81 5.09
CA PRO A 128 -15.21 -10.46 5.35
C PRO A 128 -15.85 -11.05 4.10
N ILE A 129 -15.81 -10.35 2.95
CA ILE A 129 -16.34 -10.85 1.67
C ILE A 129 -15.63 -12.14 1.26
N VAL A 130 -14.30 -12.15 1.38
CA VAL A 130 -13.50 -13.34 1.08
C VAL A 130 -13.87 -14.48 2.04
N GLU A 131 -13.93 -14.25 3.36
CA GLU A 131 -14.29 -15.31 4.29
C GLU A 131 -15.68 -15.88 4.00
N GLU A 132 -16.69 -15.03 3.78
CA GLU A 132 -18.05 -15.44 3.42
C GLU A 132 -18.07 -16.32 2.16
N SER A 133 -17.34 -15.93 1.11
CA SER A 133 -17.25 -16.73 -0.13
C SER A 133 -16.53 -18.08 0.08
N MET A 134 -15.65 -18.16 1.07
CA MET A 134 -14.84 -19.35 1.35
C MET A 134 -15.50 -20.35 2.29
N VAL A 135 -16.58 -19.98 2.99
CA VAL A 135 -17.29 -20.89 3.91
C VAL A 135 -17.81 -22.12 3.18
N ASP A 136 -18.50 -21.93 2.05
CA ASP A 136 -19.10 -23.02 1.28
C ASP A 136 -18.04 -23.92 0.64
N VAL A 137 -16.97 -23.30 0.11
CA VAL A 137 -15.82 -24.02 -0.43
C VAL A 137 -15.19 -24.91 0.64
N ARG A 138 -14.94 -24.36 1.84
CA ARG A 138 -14.36 -25.12 2.96
C ARG A 138 -15.26 -26.29 3.38
N ARG A 139 -16.58 -26.08 3.40
CA ARG A 139 -17.55 -27.14 3.72
C ARG A 139 -17.54 -28.26 2.68
N TYR A 140 -17.59 -27.91 1.39
CA TYR A 140 -17.59 -28.88 0.29
C TYR A 140 -16.32 -29.74 0.27
N TYR A 141 -15.15 -29.10 0.34
CA TYR A 141 -13.88 -29.84 0.36
C TYR A 141 -13.68 -30.64 1.65
N GLY A 142 -14.14 -30.13 2.79
CA GLY A 142 -14.13 -30.88 4.05
C GLY A 142 -14.92 -32.19 3.97
N GLN A 143 -16.11 -32.17 3.36
CA GLN A 143 -16.91 -33.37 3.14
C GLN A 143 -16.25 -34.35 2.16
N LYS A 144 -15.68 -33.84 1.06
CA LYS A 144 -14.98 -34.67 0.07
C LYS A 144 -13.78 -35.38 0.69
N LEU A 145 -12.99 -34.67 1.50
CA LEU A 145 -11.83 -35.23 2.21
C LEU A 145 -12.25 -36.29 3.23
N ALA A 146 -13.33 -36.06 3.98
CA ALA A 146 -13.87 -37.03 4.94
C ALA A 146 -14.33 -38.32 4.24
N ARG A 147 -15.02 -38.21 3.10
CA ARG A 147 -15.44 -39.36 2.29
C ARG A 147 -14.26 -40.15 1.74
N ALA A 148 -13.24 -39.47 1.23
CA ALA A 148 -12.03 -40.12 0.72
C ALA A 148 -11.32 -40.94 1.82
N LYS A 149 -11.17 -40.36 3.02
CA LYS A 149 -10.61 -41.07 4.19
C LYS A 149 -11.42 -42.31 4.57
N ALA A 150 -12.74 -42.20 4.63
CA ALA A 150 -13.61 -43.34 4.93
C ALA A 150 -13.51 -44.47 3.89
N GLN A 151 -13.34 -44.14 2.60
CA GLN A 151 -13.15 -45.12 1.54
C GLN A 151 -11.78 -45.82 1.62
N GLU A 152 -10.73 -45.10 2.03
CA GLU A 152 -9.41 -45.70 2.29
C GLU A 152 -9.43 -46.64 3.50
N GLU A 153 -10.12 -46.26 4.59
CA GLU A 153 -10.29 -47.10 5.78
C GLU A 153 -11.09 -48.37 5.49
N THR A 154 -12.12 -48.29 4.62
CA THR A 154 -12.93 -49.47 4.24
C THR A 154 -12.19 -50.43 3.30
N LYS A 155 -11.12 -49.99 2.63
CA LYS A 155 -10.29 -50.82 1.73
C LYS A 155 -9.13 -51.54 2.44
N LYS A 156 -8.83 -51.19 3.69
CA LYS A 156 -7.84 -51.86 4.53
C LYS A 156 -8.48 -52.99 5.32
#